data_AF-A0A1U9Z2H8-F1
#
_entry.id   AF-A0A1U9Z2H8-F1
#
_cell.length_a   1.000
_cell.length_b   1.000
_cell.length_c   1.000
_cell.angle_alpha   90.00
_cell.angle_beta   90.00
_cell.angle_gamma   90.00
#
_symmetry.space_group_name_H-M   'P 1'
#
loop_
_entity.id
_entity.type
_entity.pdbx_description
1 polymer ?
#
loop_
_entity_poly.entity_id
_entity_poly.type
_entity_poly.pdbx_seq_one_letter_code
_entity_poly.pdbx_strand_id
1 'polypeptide(L)'
;MTLRLDSTEQTKVSDSWTPEGETYLQLSTTQTSVLVEVQARLDGAADHATIARLHKTSSPMVRLPPFPSLKLVMIGNKGGEQVTVVDYTP
;
A
#
# COMPACT_ATOMS: atom_id res chain seq x y z
N MET A 1 10.80 -9.56 -4.44
CA MET A 1 10.11 -10.16 -3.25
C MET A 1 8.80 -9.42 -3.01
N THR A 2 7.67 -10.14 -3.06
CA THR A 2 6.29 -9.65 -2.86
C THR A 2 6.13 -8.99 -1.49
N LEU A 3 6.02 -7.65 -1.45
CA LEU A 3 5.64 -6.95 -0.23
C LEU A 3 4.30 -7.50 0.27
N ARG A 4 4.25 -7.79 1.57
CA ARG A 4 3.01 -8.11 2.28
C ARG A 4 2.91 -7.20 3.52
N LEU A 5 2.01 -6.22 3.49
CA LEU A 5 1.62 -5.49 4.70
C LEU A 5 0.48 -6.28 5.35
N ASP A 6 0.73 -6.92 6.48
CA ASP A 6 -0.29 -7.52 7.33
C ASP A 6 -0.39 -6.72 8.63
N SER A 7 -1.58 -6.25 8.98
CA SER A 7 -1.78 -5.53 10.24
C SER A 7 -3.23 -5.59 10.73
N THR A 8 -3.38 -5.58 12.05
CA THR A 8 -4.63 -5.33 12.78
C THR A 8 -4.59 -3.97 13.50
N GLU A 9 -3.49 -3.22 13.40
CA GLU A 9 -3.37 -1.90 13.99
C GLU A 9 -4.32 -0.92 13.32
N GLN A 10 -4.71 0.17 14.01
CA GLN A 10 -5.54 1.21 13.41
C GLN A 10 -4.82 1.94 12.26
N THR A 11 -3.51 2.12 12.40
CA THR A 11 -2.61 2.76 11.45
C THR A 11 -1.32 1.98 11.37
N LYS A 12 -0.78 1.78 10.17
CA LYS A 12 0.52 1.12 9.98
C LYS A 12 1.25 1.75 8.80
N VAL A 13 2.56 1.91 8.92
CA VAL A 13 3.44 2.28 7.82
C VAL A 13 4.33 1.08 7.51
N SER A 14 4.42 0.68 6.25
CA SER A 14 5.38 -0.35 5.82
C SER A 14 6.80 0.22 5.78
N ASP A 15 7.80 -0.66 5.76
CA ASP A 15 9.12 -0.28 5.27
C ASP A 15 9.03 0.19 3.81
N SER A 16 9.96 1.07 3.42
CA SER A 16 10.09 1.45 2.02
C SER A 16 10.71 0.32 1.21
N TRP A 17 10.24 0.11 -0.02
CA TRP A 17 10.80 -0.88 -0.94
C TRP A 17 10.89 -0.34 -2.36
N THR A 18 11.72 -0.98 -3.18
CA THR A 18 11.85 -0.70 -4.61
C THR A 18 11.27 -1.90 -5.37
N PRO A 19 10.16 -1.73 -6.10
CA PRO A 19 9.66 -2.75 -7.02
C PRO A 19 10.70 -3.10 -8.08
N GLU A 20 10.78 -4.37 -8.45
CA GLU A 20 11.68 -4.86 -9.51
C GLU A 20 11.21 -4.45 -10.92
N GLY A 21 10.00 -3.89 -11.02
CA GLY A 21 9.40 -3.42 -12.25
C GLY A 21 8.03 -2.82 -12.00
N GLU A 22 7.09 -3.15 -12.88
CA GLU A 22 5.69 -2.82 -12.66
C GLU A 22 5.11 -3.61 -11.48
N THR A 23 4.35 -2.94 -10.62
CA THR A 23 3.77 -3.54 -9.40
C THR A 23 2.24 -3.42 -9.42
N TYR A 24 1.58 -4.49 -8.97
CA TYR A 24 0.14 -4.55 -8.82
C TYR A 24 -0.18 -4.75 -7.34
N LEU A 25 -0.62 -3.68 -6.68
CA LEU A 25 -0.95 -3.73 -5.25
C LEU A 25 -2.43 -4.05 -5.07
N GLN A 26 -2.72 -5.07 -4.27
CA GLN A 26 -4.09 -5.47 -3.94
C GLN A 26 -4.34 -5.36 -2.43
N LEU A 27 -5.41 -4.68 -2.05
CA LEU A 27 -5.94 -4.60 -0.69
C LEU A 27 -6.98 -5.70 -0.45
N SER A 28 -6.73 -6.52 0.57
CA SER A 28 -7.69 -7.48 1.13
C SER A 28 -8.02 -7.09 2.58
N THR A 29 -9.30 -6.79 2.81
CA THR A 29 -9.86 -6.49 4.13
C THR A 29 -11.38 -6.69 4.09
N THR A 30 -11.99 -6.93 5.25
CA THR A 30 -13.45 -6.91 5.45
C THR A 30 -13.97 -5.52 5.77
N GLN A 31 -13.12 -4.60 6.24
CA GLN A 31 -13.52 -3.24 6.59
C GLN A 31 -13.63 -2.33 5.38
N THR A 32 -14.71 -1.57 5.33
CA THR A 32 -14.91 -0.52 4.34
C THR A 32 -14.32 0.82 4.76
N SER A 33 -13.91 1.00 6.03
CA SER A 33 -13.27 2.23 6.51
C SER A 33 -11.76 2.27 6.35
N VAL A 34 -11.14 1.15 5.95
CA VAL A 34 -9.70 1.05 5.76
C VAL A 34 -9.29 1.69 4.44
N LEU A 35 -8.37 2.64 4.55
CA LEU A 35 -7.67 3.28 3.45
C LEU A 35 -6.20 2.88 3.51
N VAL A 36 -5.63 2.50 2.37
CA VAL A 36 -4.17 2.38 2.23
C VAL A 36 -3.70 3.40 1.20
N GLU A 37 -2.90 4.36 1.64
CA GLU A 37 -2.20 5.26 0.72
C GLU A 37 -0.93 4.58 0.23
N VAL A 38 -0.74 4.60 -1.09
CA VAL A 38 0.53 4.25 -1.69
C VAL A 38 1.31 5.53 -1.92
N GLN A 39 2.45 5.64 -1.25
CA GLN A 39 3.30 6.80 -1.34
C GLN A 39 4.60 6.44 -2.05
N ALA A 40 5.09 7.36 -2.88
CA ALA A 40 6.31 7.20 -3.65
C ALA A 40 7.25 8.39 -3.44
N ARG A 41 8.54 8.16 -3.54
CA ARG A 41 9.54 9.21 -3.75
C ARG A 41 10.40 8.86 -4.95
N LEU A 42 10.88 9.86 -5.67
CA LEU A 42 11.72 9.68 -6.87
C LEU A 42 13.23 9.69 -6.55
N ASP A 43 13.58 10.23 -5.39
CA ASP A 43 14.94 10.48 -4.93
C ASP A 43 14.98 10.24 -3.40
N GLY A 44 16.11 9.76 -2.89
CA GLY A 44 16.34 9.61 -1.45
C GLY A 44 16.24 10.91 -0.66
N ALA A 45 16.47 12.07 -1.29
CA ALA A 45 16.31 13.40 -0.69
C ALA A 45 14.90 13.98 -0.82
N ALA A 46 14.00 13.37 -1.59
CA ALA A 46 12.63 13.82 -1.76
C ALA A 46 11.68 13.20 -0.73
N ASP A 47 10.66 13.96 -0.34
CA ASP A 47 9.57 13.46 0.50
C ASP A 47 8.72 12.43 -0.26
N HIS A 48 8.12 11.51 0.50
CA HIS A 48 7.14 10.59 -0.04
C HIS A 48 5.81 11.33 -0.31
N ALA A 49 5.32 11.26 -1.53
CA ALA A 49 4.04 11.82 -1.94
C ALA A 49 3.03 10.69 -2.22
N THR A 50 1.77 10.90 -1.87
CA THR A 50 0.68 9.96 -2.16
C THR A 50 0.40 9.94 -3.66
N ILE A 51 0.58 8.79 -4.28
CA ILE A 51 0.37 8.58 -5.73
C ILE A 51 -0.89 7.76 -6.02
N ALA A 52 -1.34 6.95 -5.06
CA ALA A 52 -2.55 6.14 -5.18
C ALA A 52 -3.18 5.88 -3.82
N ARG A 53 -4.45 5.50 -3.84
CA ARG A 53 -5.24 5.14 -2.66
C ARG A 53 -6.00 3.85 -2.95
N LEU A 54 -5.81 2.86 -2.08
CA LEU A 54 -6.55 1.61 -2.08
C LEU A 54 -7.66 1.68 -1.05
N HIS A 55 -8.86 1.31 -1.47
CA HIS A 55 -10.04 1.28 -0.61
C HIS A 55 -10.94 0.13 -1.04
N LYS A 56 -11.52 -0.58 -0.07
CA LYS A 56 -12.30 -1.80 -0.32
C LYS A 56 -13.47 -1.58 -1.29
N THR A 57 -14.08 -0.40 -1.26
CA THR A 57 -15.30 -0.08 -2.00
C THR A 57 -15.09 0.48 -3.40
N SER A 58 -13.90 0.96 -3.74
CA SER A 58 -13.68 1.73 -5.00
C SER A 58 -12.45 1.32 -5.80
N SER A 59 -11.35 0.95 -5.14
CA SER A 59 -10.14 0.48 -5.81
C SER A 59 -9.41 -0.50 -4.89
N PRO A 60 -9.79 -1.78 -4.92
CA PRO A 60 -9.10 -2.82 -4.17
C PRO A 60 -7.78 -3.22 -4.83
N MET A 61 -7.51 -2.78 -6.06
CA MET A 61 -6.26 -3.07 -6.77
C MET A 61 -5.79 -1.83 -7.54
N VAL A 62 -4.48 -1.57 -7.56
CA VAL A 62 -3.86 -0.52 -8.36
C VAL A 62 -2.60 -1.04 -9.06
N ARG A 63 -2.44 -0.64 -10.31
CA ARG A 63 -1.25 -0.88 -11.13
C ARG A 63 -0.37 0.36 -11.09
N LEU A 64 0.91 0.20 -10.78
CA LEU A 64 1.86 1.31 -10.70
C LEU A 64 3.08 1.04 -11.59
N PRO A 65 3.59 2.07 -12.29
CA PRO A 65 4.84 1.96 -13.02
C PRO A 65 6.01 1.70 -12.06
N PRO A 66 7.20 1.36 -12.59
CA PRO A 66 8.40 1.26 -11.78
C PRO A 66 8.67 2.57 -11.04
N PHE A 67 8.78 2.49 -9.72
CA PHE A 67 9.16 3.60 -8.85
C PHE A 67 10.43 3.24 -8.07
N PRO A 68 11.32 4.20 -7.81
CA PRO A 68 12.58 3.91 -7.12
C PRO A 68 12.38 3.63 -5.62
N SER A 69 11.29 4.14 -5.01
CA SER A 69 10.97 3.88 -3.61
C SER A 69 9.47 4.09 -3.36
N LEU A 70 8.80 3.04 -2.90
CA LEU A 70 7.41 3.03 -2.45
C LEU A 70 7.31 2.75 -0.96
N LYS A 71 6.23 3.19 -0.32
CA LYS A 71 5.78 2.74 1.01
C LYS A 71 4.26 2.74 1.08
N LEU A 72 3.70 1.95 1.99
CA LEU A 72 2.26 1.89 2.27
C LEU A 72 1.95 2.57 3.59
N VAL A 73 0.85 3.33 3.62
CA VAL A 73 0.32 3.93 4.84
C VAL A 73 -1.14 3.49 5.00
N MET A 74 -1.38 2.57 5.92
CA MET A 74 -2.70 2.12 6.32
C MET A 74 -3.31 3.08 7.34
N ILE A 75 -4.57 3.43 7.15
CA ILE A 75 -5.33 4.37 7.96
C ILE A 75 -6.76 3.84 8.17
N GLY A 76 -7.28 3.95 9.38
CA GLY A 76 -8.72 3.81 9.62
C GLY A 76 -9.21 2.39 9.92
N ASN A 77 -8.33 1.47 10.28
CA ASN A 77 -8.70 0.10 10.70
C ASN A 77 -9.24 0.06 12.14
N LYS A 78 -10.37 0.74 12.40
CA LYS A 78 -10.90 0.96 13.76
C LYS A 78 -11.44 -0.31 14.43
N GLY A 79 -11.88 -1.29 13.65
CA GLY A 79 -12.36 -2.59 14.14
C GLY A 79 -11.25 -3.61 14.41
N GLY A 80 -9.98 -3.26 14.14
CA GLY A 80 -8.84 -4.16 14.38
C GLY A 80 -8.85 -5.43 13.52
N GLU A 81 -9.59 -5.43 12.42
CA GLU A 81 -9.65 -6.55 11.49
C GLU A 81 -8.34 -6.71 10.72
N GLN A 82 -8.11 -7.92 10.23
CA GLN A 82 -6.94 -8.19 9.41
C GLN A 82 -7.01 -7.38 8.11
N VAL A 83 -5.97 -6.58 7.88
CA VAL A 83 -5.71 -5.91 6.62
C VAL A 83 -4.47 -6.55 6.01
N THR A 84 -4.57 -6.92 4.74
CA THR A 84 -3.46 -7.46 3.96
C THR A 84 -3.32 -6.68 2.66
N VAL A 85 -2.12 -6.18 2.37
CA VAL A 85 -1.77 -5.61 1.05
C VAL A 85 -0.67 -6.45 0.44
N VAL A 86 -0.88 -6.92 -0.79
CA VAL A 86 0.05 -7.80 -1.51
C VAL A 86 0.51 -7.13 -2.80
N ASP A 87 1.80 -7.20 -3.08
CA ASP A 87 2.41 -6.87 -4.38
C ASP A 87 2.44 -8.09 -5.31
N TYR A 88 1.65 -8.05 -6.37
CA TYR A 88 1.68 -9.04 -7.43
C TYR A 88 2.60 -8.57 -8.55
N THR A 89 3.70 -9.29 -8.76
CA THR A 89 4.46 -9.27 -10.02
C THR A 89 4.00 -10.44 -10.88
N PRO A 90 3.52 -10.21 -12.13
CA PRO A 90 3.21 -11.29 -13.05
C PRO A 90 4.44 -12.11 -13.45
#